data_AF-A0A448PE32-F1
#
_entry.id   AF-A0A448PE32-F1
#
_cell.length_a   1.000
_cell.length_b   1.000
_cell.length_c   1.000
_cell.angle_alpha   90.00
_cell.angle_beta   90.00
_cell.angle_gamma   90.00
#
_symmetry.space_group_name_H-M   'P 1'
#
loop_
_entity.id
_entity.type
_entity.pdbx_description
1 polymer ?
#
loop_
_entity_poly.entity_id
_entity_poly.type
_entity_poly.pdbx_seq_one_letter_code
_entity_poly.pdbx_strand_id
1 'polypeptide(L)'
;MKLLAVALAAGLAWVWAVPGPPRARKPAPPPAVDTAVVLDLAAAAISSGLSIPGTLTALDVATGGEQRATAARLLLMGASWEEAWEGVDGHILRDALHAAWTDGAAPVPLIERAAQTVRLQRRRNAKEAAERLGAKLVMPLGLCFLPAFILLGVVPVIAGAAGALF
;
A
#
# COMPACT_ATOMS: atom_id res chain seq x y z
N MET A 1 -20.86 40.95 25.75
CA MET A 1 -19.38 40.82 25.75
C MET A 1 -18.86 39.45 26.19
N LYS A 2 -19.45 38.77 27.18
CA LYS A 2 -18.93 37.46 27.68
C LYS A 2 -18.99 36.31 26.65
N LEU A 3 -19.99 36.30 25.76
CA LEU A 3 -20.17 35.24 24.75
C LEU A 3 -19.11 35.23 23.64
N LEU A 4 -18.61 36.41 23.24
CA LEU A 4 -17.55 36.55 22.22
C LEU A 4 -16.20 36.03 22.72
N ALA A 5 -15.89 36.23 24.00
CA ALA A 5 -14.65 35.75 24.61
C ALA A 5 -14.60 34.21 24.72
N VAL A 6 -15.74 33.57 25.00
CA VAL A 6 -15.84 32.10 25.11
C VAL A 6 -15.65 31.44 23.73
N ALA A 7 -16.19 32.03 22.67
CA ALA A 7 -16.04 31.52 21.31
C ALA A 7 -14.58 31.57 20.81
N LEU A 8 -13.86 32.66 21.11
CA LEU A 8 -12.44 32.81 20.77
C LEU A 8 -11.56 31.83 21.54
N ALA A 9 -11.82 31.63 22.84
CA ALA A 9 -11.07 30.70 23.67
C ALA A 9 -11.25 29.24 23.22
N ALA A 10 -12.47 28.85 22.82
CA ALA A 10 -12.75 27.52 22.28
C ALA A 10 -12.06 27.28 20.94
N GLY A 11 -12.02 28.29 20.06
CA GLY A 11 -11.32 28.22 18.77
C GLY A 11 -9.81 28.02 18.92
N LEU A 12 -9.17 28.75 19.83
CA LEU A 12 -7.74 28.62 20.10
C LEU A 12 -7.38 27.28 20.77
N ALA A 13 -8.20 26.79 21.69
CA ALA A 13 -7.97 25.50 22.36
C ALA A 13 -8.05 24.32 21.37
N TRP A 14 -8.92 24.41 20.37
CA TRP A 14 -9.10 23.34 19.39
C TRP A 14 -7.95 23.25 18.38
N VAL A 15 -7.34 24.39 18.00
CA VAL A 15 -6.14 24.44 17.15
C VAL A 15 -4.95 23.72 17.80
N TRP A 16 -4.83 23.80 19.11
CA TRP A 16 -3.78 23.12 19.88
C TRP A 16 -4.06 21.63 20.15
N ALA A 17 -5.32 21.19 19.99
CA ALA A 17 -5.73 19.81 20.19
C ALA A 17 -5.59 18.94 18.92
N VAL A 18 -5.23 19.52 17.76
CA VAL A 18 -5.03 18.76 16.53
C VAL A 18 -3.76 17.91 16.66
N PRO A 19 -3.85 16.57 16.60
CA PRO A 19 -2.68 15.71 16.67
C PRO A 19 -1.75 16.00 15.50
N GLY A 20 -0.44 16.08 15.78
CA GLY A 20 0.58 16.26 14.73
C GLY A 20 0.51 15.15 13.68
N PRO A 21 0.89 15.43 12.42
CA PRO A 21 0.78 14.45 11.35
C PRO A 21 1.58 13.19 11.70
N PRO A 22 1.04 11.98 11.44
CA PRO A 22 1.80 10.75 11.65
C PRO A 22 3.08 10.84 10.82
N ARG A 23 4.23 10.57 11.46
CA ARG A 23 5.54 10.56 10.81
C ARG A 23 5.45 9.65 9.58
N ALA A 24 5.59 10.24 8.40
CA ALA A 24 5.63 9.48 7.17
C ALA A 24 6.81 8.51 7.24
N ARG A 25 6.51 7.21 7.24
CA ARG A 25 7.54 6.17 7.16
C ARG A 25 8.23 6.35 5.81
N LYS A 26 9.55 6.59 5.81
CA LYS A 26 10.31 6.66 4.57
C LYS A 26 10.06 5.36 3.80
N PRO A 27 9.62 5.42 2.53
CA PRO A 27 9.48 4.22 1.72
C PRO A 27 10.85 3.55 1.64
N ALA A 28 10.87 2.22 1.77
CA ALA A 28 12.07 1.45 1.51
C ALA A 28 12.54 1.73 0.07
N PRO A 29 13.87 1.71 -0.19
CA PRO A 29 14.38 1.83 -1.55
C PRO A 29 13.71 0.77 -2.43
N PRO A 30 13.35 1.11 -3.69
CA PRO A 30 12.73 0.15 -4.59
C PRO A 30 13.68 -1.03 -4.81
N PRO A 31 13.16 -2.27 -4.92
CA PRO A 31 13.99 -3.40 -5.28
C PRO A 31 14.59 -3.16 -6.67
N ALA A 32 15.78 -3.73 -6.93
CA ALA A 32 16.47 -3.60 -8.22
C ALA A 32 15.58 -4.08 -9.39
N VAL A 33 14.77 -5.12 -9.15
CA VAL A 33 13.76 -5.62 -10.09
C VAL A 33 12.41 -5.72 -9.39
N ASP A 34 11.38 -5.31 -10.11
CA ASP A 34 10.02 -5.31 -9.64
C ASP A 34 9.45 -6.72 -9.41
N THR A 35 8.80 -6.97 -8.27
CA THR A 35 8.23 -8.30 -7.95
C THR A 35 7.23 -8.80 -8.99
N ALA A 36 6.39 -7.92 -9.56
CA ALA A 36 5.46 -8.34 -10.61
C ALA A 36 6.19 -8.73 -11.90
N VAL A 37 7.32 -8.06 -12.20
CA VAL A 37 8.17 -8.40 -13.34
C VAL A 37 8.86 -9.76 -13.11
N VAL A 38 9.34 -10.04 -11.89
CA VAL A 38 9.90 -11.37 -11.57
C VAL A 38 8.88 -12.49 -11.80
N LEU A 39 7.62 -12.26 -11.39
CA LEU A 39 6.53 -13.21 -11.61
C LEU A 39 6.21 -13.37 -13.12
N ASP A 40 6.12 -12.28 -13.88
CA ASP A 40 5.87 -12.37 -15.32
C ASP A 40 7.01 -13.09 -16.08
N LEU A 41 8.26 -12.86 -15.69
CA LEU A 41 9.42 -13.58 -16.22
C LEU A 41 9.34 -15.07 -15.90
N ALA A 42 8.91 -15.43 -14.68
CA ALA A 42 8.71 -16.83 -14.30
C ALA A 42 7.59 -17.48 -15.12
N ALA A 43 6.46 -16.79 -15.30
CA ALA A 43 5.36 -17.26 -16.13
C ALA A 43 5.80 -17.47 -17.58
N ALA A 44 6.56 -16.53 -18.15
CA ALA A 44 7.09 -16.62 -19.51
C ALA A 44 8.09 -17.78 -19.66
N ALA A 45 8.99 -17.98 -18.70
CA ALA A 45 9.95 -19.08 -18.69
C ALA A 45 9.25 -20.45 -18.62
N ILE A 46 8.28 -20.62 -17.74
CA ILE A 46 7.56 -21.89 -17.63
C ILE A 46 6.69 -22.12 -18.88
N SER A 47 6.07 -21.07 -19.42
CA SER A 47 5.29 -21.16 -20.66
C SER A 47 6.13 -21.51 -21.88
N SER A 48 7.44 -21.20 -21.87
CA SER A 48 8.38 -21.63 -22.91
C SER A 48 8.95 -23.04 -22.69
N GLY A 49 8.52 -23.73 -21.62
CA GLY A 49 8.87 -25.12 -21.34
C GLY A 49 9.98 -25.31 -20.31
N LEU A 50 10.43 -24.26 -19.61
CA LEU A 50 11.38 -24.44 -18.51
C LEU A 50 10.71 -25.16 -17.32
N SER A 51 11.48 -26.01 -16.66
CA SER A 51 11.11 -26.58 -15.36
C SER A 51 11.13 -25.50 -14.26
N ILE A 52 10.56 -25.79 -13.10
CA ILE A 52 10.61 -24.90 -11.93
C ILE A 52 12.08 -24.58 -11.54
N PRO A 53 12.99 -25.57 -11.35
CA PRO A 53 14.39 -25.29 -11.08
C PRO A 53 15.08 -24.49 -12.21
N GLY A 54 14.80 -24.82 -13.48
CA GLY A 54 15.36 -24.09 -14.62
C GLY A 54 14.92 -22.63 -14.66
N THR A 55 13.65 -22.37 -14.30
CA THR A 55 13.09 -21.02 -14.17
C THR A 55 13.79 -20.24 -13.07
N LEU A 56 14.00 -20.85 -11.89
CA LEU A 56 14.71 -20.20 -10.78
C LEU A 56 16.15 -19.80 -11.14
N THR A 57 16.87 -20.68 -11.84
CA THR A 57 18.21 -20.35 -12.38
C THR A 57 18.15 -19.21 -13.40
N ALA A 58 17.20 -19.25 -14.34
CA ALA A 58 17.06 -18.22 -15.37
C ALA A 58 16.70 -16.84 -14.78
N LEU A 59 15.86 -16.81 -13.73
CA LEU A 59 15.50 -15.58 -13.03
C LEU A 59 16.70 -14.92 -12.37
N ASP A 60 17.59 -15.71 -11.77
CA ASP A 60 18.80 -15.17 -11.15
C ASP A 60 19.77 -14.58 -12.16
N VAL A 61 19.93 -15.24 -13.32
CA VAL A 61 20.67 -14.66 -14.45
C VAL A 61 20.05 -13.34 -14.92
N ALA A 62 18.71 -13.30 -15.06
CA ALA A 62 18.00 -12.12 -15.54
C ALA A 62 17.95 -10.96 -14.53
N THR A 63 18.01 -11.26 -13.23
CA THR A 63 17.88 -10.26 -12.15
C THR A 63 19.18 -9.95 -11.42
N GLY A 64 20.27 -10.65 -11.74
CA GLY A 64 21.58 -10.48 -11.11
C GLY A 64 21.65 -11.04 -9.68
N GLY A 65 20.89 -12.10 -9.39
CA GLY A 65 20.87 -12.80 -8.09
C GLY A 65 21.55 -14.17 -8.12
N GLU A 66 21.67 -14.82 -6.95
CA GLU A 66 22.22 -16.19 -6.82
C GLU A 66 21.41 -17.12 -5.89
N GLN A 67 20.53 -16.56 -5.05
CA GLN A 67 19.76 -17.31 -4.06
C GLN A 67 18.79 -18.32 -4.69
N ARG A 68 18.11 -17.98 -5.79
CA ARG A 68 17.14 -18.87 -6.46
C ARG A 68 17.85 -19.96 -7.26
N ALA A 69 19.02 -19.67 -7.83
CA ALA A 69 19.87 -20.69 -8.46
C ALA A 69 20.36 -21.72 -7.42
N THR A 70 20.63 -21.29 -6.19
CA THR A 70 20.94 -22.19 -5.08
C THR A 70 19.73 -23.04 -4.69
N ALA A 71 18.55 -22.44 -4.55
CA ALA A 71 17.29 -23.16 -4.33
C ALA A 71 17.03 -24.21 -5.41
N ALA A 72 17.23 -23.86 -6.68
CA ALA A 72 17.08 -24.78 -7.81
C ALA A 72 17.98 -26.02 -7.67
N ARG A 73 19.24 -25.84 -7.26
CA ARG A 73 20.19 -26.94 -7.03
C ARG A 73 19.76 -27.81 -5.86
N LEU A 74 19.29 -27.21 -4.76
CA LEU A 74 18.79 -27.94 -3.59
C LEU A 74 17.58 -28.82 -3.96
N LEU A 75 16.62 -28.28 -4.71
CA LEU A 75 15.47 -29.03 -5.20
C LEU A 75 15.89 -30.21 -6.10
N LEU A 76 16.87 -29.98 -7.00
CA LEU A 76 17.41 -31.05 -7.86
C LEU A 76 18.18 -32.13 -7.08
N MET A 77 18.73 -31.79 -5.91
CA MET A 77 19.36 -32.74 -4.98
C MET A 77 18.35 -33.44 -4.06
N GLY A 78 17.05 -33.13 -4.19
CA GLY A 78 15.98 -33.76 -3.41
C GLY A 78 15.72 -33.10 -2.05
N ALA A 79 16.22 -31.89 -1.81
CA ALA A 79 15.84 -31.12 -0.63
C ALA A 79 14.33 -30.84 -0.63
N SER A 80 13.75 -30.69 0.57
CA SER A 80 12.36 -30.27 0.72
C SER A 80 12.15 -28.85 0.17
N TRP A 81 10.89 -28.49 -0.07
CA TRP A 81 10.54 -27.14 -0.51
C TRP A 81 10.94 -26.10 0.53
N GLU A 82 10.76 -26.40 1.81
CA GLU A 82 11.09 -25.51 2.92
C GLU A 82 12.59 -25.26 3.00
N GLU A 83 13.41 -26.31 2.91
CA GLU A 83 14.88 -26.22 2.95
C GLU A 83 15.43 -25.47 1.73
N ALA A 84 14.91 -25.76 0.52
CA ALA A 84 15.40 -25.13 -0.69
C ALA A 84 15.15 -23.61 -0.73
N TRP A 85 14.10 -23.14 -0.06
CA TRP A 85 13.73 -21.73 0.02
C TRP A 85 14.24 -21.02 1.28
N GLU A 86 15.05 -21.69 2.11
CA GLU A 86 15.64 -21.07 3.28
C GLU A 86 16.62 -19.95 2.88
N GLY A 87 16.36 -18.74 3.36
CA GLY A 87 17.19 -17.56 3.03
C GLY A 87 17.03 -17.01 1.61
N VAL A 88 16.02 -17.48 0.85
CA VAL A 88 15.76 -17.03 -0.52
C VAL A 88 14.68 -15.96 -0.54
N ASP A 89 14.99 -14.80 -1.13
CA ASP A 89 14.04 -13.71 -1.29
C ASP A 89 12.96 -14.02 -2.34
N GLY A 90 11.76 -13.50 -2.12
CA GLY A 90 10.64 -13.63 -3.07
C GLY A 90 9.55 -14.60 -2.64
N HIS A 91 9.05 -14.46 -1.40
CA HIS A 91 7.94 -15.24 -0.85
C HIS A 91 6.73 -15.36 -1.79
N ILE A 92 6.36 -14.30 -2.52
CA ILE A 92 5.22 -14.37 -3.47
C ILE A 92 5.48 -15.37 -4.61
N LEU A 93 6.72 -15.43 -5.13
CA LEU A 93 7.10 -16.40 -6.15
C LEU A 93 7.13 -17.81 -5.56
N ARG A 94 7.69 -17.98 -4.36
CA ARG A 94 7.67 -19.24 -3.62
C ARG A 94 6.22 -19.75 -3.47
N ASP A 95 5.33 -18.93 -2.92
CA ASP A 95 3.95 -19.33 -2.64
C ASP A 95 3.20 -19.69 -3.94
N ALA A 96 3.44 -18.96 -5.03
CA ALA A 96 2.84 -19.24 -6.33
C ALA A 96 3.32 -20.56 -6.95
N LEU A 97 4.57 -20.96 -6.68
CA LEU A 97 5.17 -22.19 -7.20
C LEU A 97 4.96 -23.41 -6.29
N HIS A 98 4.67 -23.21 -5.00
CA HIS A 98 4.55 -24.28 -4.02
C HIS A 98 3.55 -25.36 -4.47
N ALA A 99 2.31 -24.97 -4.76
CA ALA A 99 1.28 -25.92 -5.17
C ALA A 99 1.61 -26.65 -6.49
N ALA A 100 2.38 -26.01 -7.37
CA ALA A 100 2.84 -26.65 -8.61
C ALA A 100 3.93 -27.69 -8.33
N TRP A 101 4.79 -27.45 -7.34
CA TRP A 101 5.85 -28.37 -6.95
C TRP A 101 5.33 -29.54 -6.10
N THR A 102 4.47 -29.27 -5.11
CA THR A 102 3.99 -30.29 -4.17
C THR A 102 2.81 -31.10 -4.71
N ASP A 103 1.87 -30.43 -5.38
CA ASP A 103 0.57 -31.01 -5.74
C ASP A 103 0.40 -31.17 -7.26
N GLY A 104 1.39 -30.77 -8.05
CA GLY A 104 1.34 -30.82 -9.52
C GLY A 104 0.35 -29.84 -10.15
N ALA A 105 -0.07 -28.81 -9.40
CA ALA A 105 -0.96 -27.77 -9.93
C ALA A 105 -0.31 -27.01 -11.10
N ALA A 106 -1.12 -26.44 -11.99
CA ALA A 106 -0.61 -25.62 -13.09
C ALA A 106 0.05 -24.33 -12.54
N PRO A 107 1.37 -24.10 -12.74
CA PRO A 107 2.08 -22.97 -12.15
C PRO A 107 1.72 -21.62 -12.78
N VAL A 108 1.55 -21.58 -14.11
CA VAL A 108 1.39 -20.31 -14.86
C VAL A 108 0.19 -19.50 -14.37
N PRO A 109 -1.04 -20.06 -14.22
CA PRO A 109 -2.19 -19.30 -13.71
C PRO A 109 -1.99 -18.78 -12.29
N LEU A 110 -1.27 -19.51 -11.43
CA LEU A 110 -1.00 -19.10 -10.05
C LEU A 110 -0.03 -17.91 -10.02
N ILE A 111 1.02 -17.96 -10.84
CA ILE A 111 2.00 -16.88 -10.97
C ILE A 111 1.35 -15.63 -11.56
N GLU A 112 0.56 -15.77 -12.63
CA GLU A 112 -0.16 -14.64 -13.24
C GLU A 112 -1.14 -13.98 -12.25
N ARG A 113 -1.88 -14.78 -11.49
CA ARG A 113 -2.77 -14.27 -10.43
C ARG A 113 -1.98 -13.53 -9.34
N ALA A 114 -0.83 -14.06 -8.94
CA ALA A 114 0.05 -13.40 -7.98
C ALA A 114 0.57 -12.05 -8.53
N ALA A 115 1.00 -12.02 -9.80
CA ALA A 115 1.46 -10.81 -10.47
C ALA A 115 0.37 -9.74 -10.55
N GLN A 116 -0.86 -10.13 -10.94
CA GLN A 116 -2.02 -9.26 -10.93
C GLN A 116 -2.32 -8.71 -9.53
N THR A 117 -2.24 -9.56 -8.50
CA THR A 117 -2.47 -9.16 -7.11
C THR A 117 -1.46 -8.10 -6.66
N VAL A 118 -0.17 -8.28 -6.98
CA VAL A 118 0.88 -7.29 -6.70
C VAL A 118 0.58 -5.95 -7.38
N ARG A 119 0.19 -5.97 -8.66
CA ARG A 119 -0.16 -4.77 -9.43
C ARG A 119 -1.39 -4.05 -8.86
N LEU A 120 -2.42 -4.79 -8.45
CA LEU A 120 -3.62 -4.26 -7.83
C LEU A 120 -3.33 -3.62 -6.48
N GLN A 121 -2.53 -4.27 -5.63
CA GLN A 121 -2.18 -3.74 -4.32
C GLN A 121 -1.44 -2.40 -4.43
N ARG A 122 -0.57 -2.24 -5.42
CA ARG A 122 0.10 -0.96 -5.68
C ARG A 122 -0.84 0.14 -6.10
N ARG A 123 -1.80 -0.17 -7.00
CA ARG A 123 -2.84 0.79 -7.40
C ARG A 123 -3.68 1.22 -6.20
N ARG A 124 -4.02 0.29 -5.30
CA ARG A 124 -4.72 0.60 -4.05
C ARG A 124 -3.90 1.52 -3.14
N ASN A 125 -2.64 1.19 -2.90
CA ASN A 125 -1.75 2.02 -2.09
C ASN A 125 -1.60 3.45 -2.66
N ALA A 126 -1.51 3.59 -3.98
CA ALA A 126 -1.44 4.89 -4.64
C ALA A 126 -2.75 5.69 -4.51
N LYS A 127 -3.91 5.02 -4.63
CA LYS A 127 -5.22 5.64 -4.41
C LYS A 127 -5.40 6.10 -2.96
N GLU A 128 -5.06 5.24 -2.00
CA GLU A 128 -5.13 5.59 -0.57
C GLU A 128 -4.23 6.78 -0.22
N ALA A 129 -3.04 6.87 -0.85
CA ALA A 129 -2.17 8.03 -0.68
C ALA A 129 -2.80 9.33 -1.23
N ALA A 130 -3.48 9.26 -2.38
CA ALA A 130 -4.20 10.38 -2.97
C ALA A 130 -5.44 10.80 -2.16
N GLU A 131 -6.22 9.85 -1.65
CA GLU A 131 -7.38 10.12 -0.79
C GLU A 131 -6.98 10.81 0.51
N ARG A 132 -5.86 10.38 1.12
CA ARG A 132 -5.31 11.04 2.31
C ARG A 132 -4.90 12.49 2.06
N LEU A 133 -4.50 12.85 0.84
CA LEU A 133 -4.23 14.24 0.46
C LEU A 133 -5.54 15.05 0.40
N GLY A 134 -6.58 14.50 -0.22
CA GLY A 134 -7.91 15.15 -0.29
C GLY A 134 -8.51 15.42 1.09
N ALA A 135 -8.50 14.42 1.97
CA ALA A 135 -8.98 14.58 3.35
C ALA A 135 -8.18 15.64 4.13
N LYS A 136 -6.85 15.67 3.96
CA LYS A 136 -5.97 16.68 4.59
C LYS A 136 -6.22 18.10 4.08
N LEU A 137 -6.75 18.28 2.87
CA LEU A 137 -7.04 19.59 2.29
C LEU A 137 -8.42 20.10 2.69
N VAL A 138 -9.41 19.21 2.79
CA VAL A 138 -10.78 19.58 3.18
C VAL A 138 -10.86 19.92 4.68
N MET A 139 -10.09 19.24 5.53
CA MET A 139 -10.09 19.47 6.99
C MET A 139 -9.76 20.94 7.38
N PRO A 140 -8.67 21.57 6.89
CA PRO A 140 -8.39 22.98 7.19
C PRO A 140 -9.37 23.95 6.53
N LEU A 141 -9.92 23.60 5.35
CA LEU A 141 -10.90 24.45 4.66
C LEU A 141 -12.22 24.50 5.45
N GLY A 142 -12.68 23.35 5.96
CA GLY A 142 -13.84 23.27 6.86
C GLY A 142 -13.62 24.03 8.16
N LEU A 143 -12.39 23.94 8.72
CA LEU A 143 -11.98 24.72 9.90
C LEU A 143 -12.06 26.24 9.68
N CYS A 144 -11.66 26.71 8.50
CA CYS A 144 -11.72 28.13 8.15
C CYS A 144 -13.15 28.60 7.83
N PHE A 145 -13.98 27.75 7.23
CA PHE A 145 -15.35 28.13 6.86
C PHE A 145 -16.30 28.21 8.05
N LEU A 146 -16.12 27.35 9.06
CA LEU A 146 -16.99 27.31 10.23
C LEU A 146 -17.09 28.65 10.99
N PRO A 147 -15.97 29.32 11.37
CA PRO A 147 -16.05 30.62 12.05
C PRO A 147 -16.62 31.72 11.16
N ALA A 148 -16.30 31.72 9.85
CA ALA A 148 -16.85 32.68 8.91
C ALA A 148 -18.38 32.52 8.77
N PHE A 149 -18.88 31.29 8.69
CA PHE A 149 -20.31 31.00 8.62
C PHE A 149 -21.06 31.41 9.90
N ILE A 150 -20.45 31.21 11.07
CA ILE A 150 -21.04 31.65 12.34
C ILE A 150 -21.19 33.17 12.37
N LEU A 151 -20.13 33.90 12.02
CA LEU A 151 -20.10 35.37 12.01
C LEU A 151 -21.05 35.97 10.97
N LEU A 152 -21.09 35.41 9.76
CA LEU A 152 -21.83 35.96 8.62
C LEU A 152 -23.27 35.44 8.52
N GLY A 153 -23.55 34.22 8.96
CA GLY A 153 -24.85 33.56 8.78
C GLY A 153 -25.66 33.45 10.07
N VAL A 154 -25.08 32.86 11.12
CA VAL A 154 -25.82 32.50 12.34
C VAL A 154 -26.09 33.72 13.23
N VAL A 155 -25.07 34.54 13.46
CA VAL A 155 -25.17 35.72 14.35
C VAL A 155 -26.27 36.71 13.90
N PRO A 156 -26.37 37.10 12.61
CA PRO A 156 -27.40 38.04 12.16
C PRO A 156 -28.82 37.50 12.30
N VAL A 157 -29.02 36.21 12.02
CA VAL A 157 -30.35 35.57 12.09
C VAL A 157 -30.86 35.53 13.54
N ILE A 158 -30.00 35.14 14.49
CA ILE A 158 -30.37 35.12 15.91
C ILE A 158 -30.63 36.54 16.42
N ALA A 159 -29.83 37.53 16.00
CA ALA A 159 -30.02 38.93 16.37
C ALA A 159 -31.37 39.48 15.84
N GLY A 160 -31.73 39.18 14.59
CA GLY A 160 -32.99 39.58 14.00
C GLY A 160 -34.21 38.90 14.65
N ALA A 161 -34.12 37.60 14.93
CA ALA A 161 -35.20 36.88 15.61
C ALA A 161 -35.41 37.34 17.06
N ALA A 162 -34.33 37.59 17.80
CA ALA A 162 -34.41 38.14 19.15
C ALA A 162 -35.03 39.55 19.13
N GLY A 163 -34.65 40.40 18.16
CA GLY A 163 -35.22 41.74 18.01
C GLY A 163 -36.70 41.77 17.58
N ALA A 164 -37.22 40.69 16.99
CA ALA A 164 -38.63 40.57 16.62
C ALA A 164 -39.53 40.02 17.75
N LEU A 165 -38.92 39.48 18.81
CA LEU A 165 -39.60 38.90 19.98
C LEU A 165 -39.64 39.84 21.20
N PHE A 166 -38.93 40.96 21.16
CA PHE A 166 -38.93 42.04 22.17
C PHE A 166 -39.54 43.31 21.59
#